data_AF-A0A920BFZ8-F1
#
_entry.id   AF-A0A920BFZ8-F1
#
_cell.length_a   1.000
_cell.length_b   1.000
_cell.length_c   1.000
_cell.angle_alpha   90.00
_cell.angle_beta   90.00
_cell.angle_gamma   90.00
#
_symmetry.space_group_name_H-M   'P 1'
#
loop_
_entity.id
_entity.type
_entity.pdbx_description
1 polymer ?
#
loop_
_entity_poly.entity_id
_entity_poly.type
_entity_poly.pdbx_seq_one_letter_code
_entity_poly.pdbx_strand_id
1 'polypeptide(L)'
;MFFWTAVAAGILVKGPIAPAIAILTIGSLILWHRGARWVRPLRIWRGLVLLAVICLPWAILVTVATDGAFLDIAVTGDFLAKVQSGQESHGAPPFTYLALFGLLLWPASVLLPSAVLHVKAMLAHDSTRFLLAWLVPFWVMIELIPTKLPHYPLPVVPAAVLLLLWSVDRVVTLSPVRQKLYLSGQYLFLALGMVLVAAVMAAAVMFGGQSVRLAVGLAVAALLLAGLALWQGHRWIQNW
;
A
#
# COMPACT_ATOMS: atom_id res chain seq x y z
N MET A 1 -21.47 2.56 11.99
CA MET A 1 -21.74 3.77 11.17
C MET A 1 -20.46 4.30 10.55
N PHE A 2 -19.38 4.51 11.32
CA PHE A 2 -18.06 4.93 10.78
C PHE A 2 -17.58 4.15 9.55
N PHE A 3 -17.70 2.82 9.54
CA PHE A 3 -17.36 1.99 8.37
C PHE A 3 -18.06 2.47 7.09
N TRP A 4 -19.39 2.69 7.14
CA TRP A 4 -20.17 3.11 5.97
C TRP A 4 -19.88 4.54 5.57
N THR A 5 -19.66 5.44 6.53
CA THR A 5 -19.22 6.81 6.24
C THR A 5 -17.85 6.81 5.54
N ALA A 6 -16.91 5.96 5.96
CA ALA A 6 -15.61 5.83 5.33
C ALA A 6 -15.71 5.24 3.91
N VAL A 7 -16.56 4.22 3.70
CA VAL A 7 -16.83 3.67 2.37
C VAL A 7 -17.44 4.75 1.46
N ALA A 8 -18.41 5.51 1.95
CA ALA A 8 -19.05 6.60 1.21
C ALA A 8 -18.04 7.70 0.82
N ALA A 9 -17.18 8.11 1.76
CA ALA A 9 -16.09 9.04 1.46
C ALA A 9 -15.13 8.47 0.40
N GLY A 10 -14.77 7.19 0.50
CA GLY A 10 -13.96 6.50 -0.50
C GLY A 10 -14.59 6.49 -1.90
N ILE A 11 -15.92 6.31 -1.98
CA ILE A 11 -16.67 6.39 -3.24
C ILE A 11 -16.56 7.78 -3.85
N LEU A 12 -16.74 8.84 -3.06
CA LEU A 12 -16.65 10.22 -3.55
C LEU A 12 -15.23 10.61 -3.97
N VAL A 13 -14.19 10.00 -3.38
CA VAL A 13 -12.79 10.27 -3.73
C VAL A 13 -12.32 9.49 -4.96
N LYS A 14 -12.64 8.19 -5.04
CA LYS A 14 -12.05 7.30 -6.05
C LYS A 14 -13.00 6.22 -6.57
N GLY A 15 -14.31 6.45 -6.46
CA GLY A 15 -15.33 5.57 -7.00
C GLY A 15 -15.32 4.17 -6.39
N PRO A 16 -15.26 3.08 -7.18
CA PRO A 16 -15.54 1.73 -6.71
C PRO A 16 -14.42 1.09 -5.87
N ILE A 17 -13.27 1.75 -5.71
CA ILE A 17 -12.09 1.16 -5.05
C ILE A 17 -12.34 0.82 -3.57
N ALA A 18 -12.91 1.74 -2.79
CA ALA A 18 -13.20 1.48 -1.38
C ALA A 18 -14.25 0.37 -1.19
N PRO A 19 -15.37 0.35 -1.94
CA PRO A 19 -16.28 -0.79 -1.98
C PRO A 19 -15.61 -2.11 -2.36
N ALA A 20 -14.75 -2.11 -3.39
CA ALA A 20 -14.06 -3.32 -3.83
C ALA A 20 -13.19 -3.91 -2.71
N ILE A 21 -12.39 -3.08 -2.04
CA ILE A 21 -11.60 -3.50 -0.88
C ILE A 21 -12.51 -4.08 0.20
N ALA A 22 -13.56 -3.36 0.60
CA ALA A 22 -14.48 -3.81 1.65
C ALA A 22 -15.14 -5.17 1.33
N ILE A 23 -15.63 -5.35 0.10
CA ILE A 23 -16.27 -6.60 -0.35
C ILE A 23 -15.24 -7.74 -0.36
N LEU A 24 -14.06 -7.51 -0.94
CA LEU A 24 -13.00 -8.52 -1.01
C LEU A 24 -12.52 -8.93 0.38
N THR A 25 -12.38 -7.98 1.32
CA THR A 25 -11.98 -8.27 2.69
C THR A 25 -13.05 -9.03 3.45
N ILE A 26 -14.29 -8.55 3.44
CA ILE A 26 -15.39 -9.22 4.12
C ILE A 26 -15.62 -10.62 3.54
N GLY A 27 -15.64 -10.75 2.21
CA GLY A 27 -15.79 -12.03 1.52
C GLY A 27 -14.67 -13.01 1.86
N SER A 28 -13.42 -12.56 1.85
CA SER A 28 -12.27 -13.39 2.24
C SER A 28 -12.38 -13.88 3.68
N LEU A 29 -12.81 -13.02 4.62
CA LEU A 29 -13.00 -13.41 6.02
C LEU A 29 -14.20 -14.34 6.23
N ILE A 30 -15.30 -14.16 5.49
CA ILE A 30 -16.44 -15.09 5.52
C ILE A 30 -15.99 -16.47 5.05
N LEU A 31 -15.21 -16.54 3.96
CA LEU A 31 -14.67 -17.80 3.44
C LEU A 31 -13.69 -18.43 4.44
N TRP A 32 -12.80 -17.63 5.02
CA TRP A 32 -11.79 -18.09 5.98
C TRP A 32 -12.41 -18.67 7.25
N HIS A 33 -13.37 -17.95 7.86
CA HIS A 33 -14.03 -18.36 9.10
C HIS A 33 -15.23 -19.29 8.86
N ARG A 34 -15.57 -19.56 7.59
CA ARG A 34 -16.76 -20.32 7.18
C ARG A 34 -18.05 -19.82 7.85
N GLY A 35 -18.19 -18.50 7.98
CA GLY A 35 -19.29 -17.89 8.70
C GLY A 35 -19.37 -16.38 8.58
N ALA A 36 -20.59 -15.85 8.58
CA ALA A 36 -20.88 -14.42 8.39
C ALA A 36 -21.52 -13.74 9.61
N ARG A 37 -21.59 -14.43 10.77
CA ARG A 37 -22.27 -13.88 11.97
C ARG A 37 -21.62 -12.58 12.46
N TRP A 38 -20.30 -12.45 12.34
CA TRP A 38 -19.52 -11.27 12.71
C TRP A 38 -19.82 -10.03 11.85
N VAL A 39 -20.49 -10.19 10.70
CA VAL A 39 -20.90 -9.08 9.81
C VAL A 39 -22.17 -8.39 10.31
N ARG A 40 -22.99 -9.05 11.15
CA ARG A 40 -24.25 -8.48 11.67
C ARG A 40 -24.11 -7.08 12.30
N PRO A 41 -23.07 -6.79 13.10
CA PRO A 41 -22.83 -5.45 13.65
C PRO A 41 -22.60 -4.35 12.60
N LEU A 42 -22.23 -4.69 11.36
CA LEU A 42 -22.12 -3.71 10.27
C LEU A 42 -23.47 -3.11 9.89
N ARG A 43 -24.60 -3.75 10.25
CA ARG A 43 -25.97 -3.25 9.98
C ARG A 43 -26.14 -2.88 8.50
N ILE A 44 -25.89 -3.83 7.60
CA ILE A 44 -25.78 -3.64 6.13
C ILE A 44 -26.87 -2.71 5.58
N TRP A 45 -28.14 -2.99 5.87
CA TRP A 45 -29.25 -2.16 5.38
C TRP A 45 -29.17 -0.70 5.80
N ARG A 46 -28.91 -0.41 7.08
CA ARG A 46 -28.75 0.97 7.57
C ARG A 46 -27.52 1.64 6.98
N GLY A 47 -26.48 0.83 6.73
CA GLY A 47 -25.27 1.27 6.06
C GLY A 47 -25.48 1.67 4.60
N LEU A 48 -26.22 0.87 3.84
CA LEU A 48 -26.58 1.17 2.45
C LEU A 48 -27.44 2.43 2.35
N VAL A 49 -28.39 2.63 3.29
CA VAL A 49 -29.16 3.87 3.38
C VAL A 49 -28.23 5.07 3.63
N LEU A 50 -27.28 4.95 4.58
CA LEU A 50 -26.32 6.03 4.85
C LEU A 50 -25.43 6.33 3.64
N LEU A 51 -24.96 5.29 2.95
CA LEU A 51 -24.15 5.41 1.74
C LEU A 51 -24.95 6.13 0.64
N ALA A 52 -26.21 5.75 0.42
CA ALA A 52 -27.09 6.41 -0.53
C ALA A 52 -27.30 7.89 -0.18
N VAL A 53 -27.57 8.20 1.10
CA VAL A 53 -27.75 9.59 1.57
C VAL A 53 -26.52 10.44 1.33
N ILE A 54 -25.31 9.88 1.46
CA ILE A 54 -24.05 10.63 1.27
C ILE A 54 -23.67 10.73 -0.22
N CYS A 55 -23.78 9.65 -0.98
CA CYS A 55 -23.25 9.58 -2.35
C CYS A 55 -24.25 10.04 -3.41
N LEU A 56 -25.55 9.77 -3.25
CA LEU A 56 -26.54 10.08 -4.28
C LEU A 56 -26.71 11.58 -4.55
N PRO A 57 -26.68 12.50 -3.57
CA PRO A 57 -26.85 13.91 -3.86
C PRO A 57 -25.83 14.42 -4.89
N TRP A 58 -24.55 14.08 -4.70
CA TRP A 58 -23.51 14.44 -5.66
C TRP A 58 -23.69 13.74 -7.01
N ALA A 59 -23.98 12.43 -7.00
CA ALA A 59 -24.18 11.66 -8.23
C ALA A 59 -25.35 12.20 -9.07
N ILE A 60 -26.46 12.59 -8.44
CA ILE A 60 -27.61 13.18 -9.11
C ILE A 60 -27.24 14.56 -9.68
N LEU A 61 -26.60 15.42 -8.89
CA LEU A 61 -26.23 16.77 -9.33
C LEU A 61 -25.27 16.76 -10.52
N VAL A 62 -24.25 15.89 -10.50
CA VAL A 62 -23.33 15.79 -11.65
C VAL A 62 -24.03 15.22 -12.88
N THR A 63 -24.91 14.23 -12.70
CA THR A 63 -25.67 13.64 -13.81
C THR A 63 -26.55 14.69 -14.48
N VAL A 64 -27.27 15.50 -13.70
CA VAL A 64 -28.11 16.59 -14.22
C VAL A 64 -27.25 17.68 -14.88
N ALA A 65 -26.11 18.03 -14.30
CA ALA A 65 -25.23 19.07 -14.83
C ALA A 65 -24.51 18.67 -16.13
N THR A 66 -24.36 17.36 -16.41
CA THR A 66 -23.65 16.85 -17.59
C THR A 66 -24.55 16.04 -18.53
N ASP A 67 -25.86 16.07 -18.35
CA ASP A 67 -26.82 15.23 -19.08
C ASP A 67 -26.41 13.74 -19.11
N GLY A 68 -25.87 13.23 -18.00
CA GLY A 68 -25.39 11.85 -17.85
C GLY A 68 -24.02 11.53 -18.44
N ALA A 69 -23.41 12.43 -19.23
CA ALA A 69 -22.13 12.18 -19.90
C ALA A 69 -20.98 11.82 -18.93
N PHE A 70 -20.91 12.47 -17.76
CA PHE A 70 -19.84 12.22 -16.79
C PHE A 70 -19.81 10.76 -16.31
N LEU A 71 -20.98 10.20 -15.95
CA LEU A 71 -21.05 8.83 -15.45
C LEU A 71 -20.75 7.81 -16.54
N ASP A 72 -21.21 8.05 -17.78
CA ASP A 72 -20.89 7.17 -18.91
C ASP A 72 -19.38 7.14 -19.19
N ILE A 73 -18.73 8.31 -19.24
CA ILE A 73 -17.27 8.39 -19.43
C ILE A 73 -16.54 7.73 -18.25
N ALA A 74 -16.94 7.99 -17.01
CA ALA A 74 -16.28 7.44 -15.83
C ALA A 74 -16.40 5.91 -15.76
N VAL A 75 -17.56 5.34 -16.11
CA VAL A 75 -17.80 3.89 -16.05
C VAL A 75 -17.25 3.19 -17.29
N THR A 76 -17.65 3.63 -18.47
CA THR A 76 -17.34 2.96 -19.74
C THR A 76 -15.95 3.33 -20.23
N GLY A 77 -15.67 4.64 -20.29
CA GLY A 77 -14.43 5.17 -20.87
C GLY A 77 -13.20 5.00 -19.98
N ASP A 78 -13.35 5.13 -18.66
CA ASP A 78 -12.22 5.06 -17.73
C ASP A 78 -12.14 3.71 -17.01
N PHE A 79 -13.19 3.32 -16.26
CA PHE A 79 -13.13 2.11 -15.44
C PHE A 79 -13.10 0.82 -16.28
N LEU A 80 -14.07 0.62 -17.17
CA LEU A 80 -14.19 -0.61 -17.96
C LEU A 80 -13.02 -0.77 -18.93
N ALA A 81 -12.60 0.32 -19.58
CA ALA A 81 -11.47 0.32 -20.49
C ALA A 81 -10.16 -0.11 -19.81
N LYS A 82 -9.90 0.33 -18.57
CA LYS A 82 -8.72 -0.07 -17.77
C LYS A 82 -8.71 -1.54 -17.35
N VAL A 83 -9.90 -2.13 -17.18
CA VAL A 83 -10.06 -3.55 -16.83
C VAL A 83 -9.90 -4.44 -18.06
N GLN A 84 -10.44 -4.03 -19.21
CA GLN A 84 -10.41 -4.83 -20.45
C GLN A 84 -9.11 -4.70 -21.23
N SER A 85 -8.44 -3.56 -21.16
CA SER A 85 -7.26 -3.25 -21.96
C SER A 85 -6.25 -2.41 -21.17
N GLY A 86 -4.96 -2.53 -21.52
CA GLY A 86 -3.95 -1.59 -21.03
C GLY A 86 -4.15 -0.23 -21.67
N GLN A 87 -4.86 0.67 -21.00
CA GLN A 87 -5.05 2.05 -21.45
C GLN A 87 -3.78 2.88 -21.20
N GLU A 88 -3.57 3.93 -22.00
CA GLU A 88 -2.58 4.99 -21.76
C GLU A 88 -1.09 4.57 -21.75
N SER A 89 -0.64 3.55 -22.49
CA SER A 89 0.77 3.06 -22.48
C SER A 89 1.26 2.49 -21.13
N HIS A 90 0.39 2.36 -20.12
CA HIS A 90 0.73 1.86 -18.78
C HIS A 90 0.41 0.38 -18.59
N GLY A 91 0.40 -0.39 -19.69
CA GLY A 91 0.22 -1.83 -19.63
C GLY A 91 1.46 -2.51 -19.05
N ALA A 92 1.28 -3.34 -18.03
CA ALA A 92 2.36 -4.19 -17.52
C ALA A 92 1.82 -5.58 -17.12
N PRO A 93 2.65 -6.64 -17.19
CA PRO A 93 2.18 -8.01 -16.93
C PRO A 93 1.74 -8.22 -15.48
N PRO A 94 1.05 -9.34 -15.17
CA PRO A 94 0.88 -9.78 -13.80
C PRO A 94 2.22 -9.91 -13.07
N PHE A 95 2.21 -9.75 -11.75
CA PHE A 95 3.37 -9.74 -10.85
C PHE A 95 4.24 -8.47 -10.91
N THR A 96 3.85 -7.42 -11.65
CA THR A 96 4.57 -6.14 -11.64
C THR A 96 4.63 -5.53 -10.23
N TYR A 97 3.51 -5.49 -9.50
CA TYR A 97 3.55 -4.92 -8.16
C TYR A 97 4.33 -5.81 -7.21
N LEU A 98 4.22 -7.13 -7.35
CA LEU A 98 4.98 -8.10 -6.54
C LEU A 98 6.49 -7.93 -6.76
N ALA A 99 6.94 -7.77 -8.00
CA ALA A 99 8.34 -7.50 -8.33
C ALA A 99 8.81 -6.16 -7.74
N LEU A 100 7.93 -5.15 -7.74
CA LEU A 100 8.21 -3.84 -7.17
C LEU A 100 7.90 -3.73 -5.67
N PHE A 101 7.42 -4.79 -5.03
CA PHE A 101 6.87 -4.75 -3.67
C PHE A 101 7.88 -4.17 -2.66
N GLY A 102 9.14 -4.62 -2.76
CA GLY A 102 10.22 -4.12 -1.91
C GLY A 102 10.51 -2.64 -2.09
N LEU A 103 10.33 -2.13 -3.31
CA LEU A 103 10.53 -0.72 -3.64
C LEU A 103 9.35 0.13 -3.17
N LEU A 104 8.13 -0.34 -3.47
CA LEU A 104 6.88 0.34 -3.15
C LEU A 104 6.65 0.50 -1.64
N LEU A 105 7.18 -0.43 -0.84
CA LEU A 105 7.08 -0.39 0.61
C LEU A 105 8.37 0.05 1.30
N TRP A 106 9.35 0.61 0.59
CA TRP A 106 10.49 1.21 1.28
C TRP A 106 9.97 2.30 2.26
N PRO A 107 10.45 2.37 3.52
CA PRO A 107 11.51 1.57 4.15
C PRO A 107 11.03 0.28 4.80
N ALA A 108 9.73 0.13 4.99
CA ALA A 108 9.14 -0.99 5.70
C ALA A 108 9.53 -2.35 5.08
N SER A 109 9.84 -2.40 3.78
CA SER A 109 10.32 -3.61 3.09
C SER A 109 11.56 -4.26 3.72
N VAL A 110 12.38 -3.54 4.49
CA VAL A 110 13.49 -4.13 5.27
C VAL A 110 12.99 -5.19 6.27
N LEU A 111 11.73 -5.10 6.70
CA LEU A 111 11.09 -6.05 7.61
C LEU A 111 10.51 -7.28 6.89
N LEU A 112 10.50 -7.32 5.55
CA LEU A 112 9.94 -8.44 4.77
C LEU A 112 10.55 -9.79 5.15
N PRO A 113 11.89 -9.94 5.28
CA PRO A 113 12.47 -11.20 5.72
C PRO A 113 11.92 -11.67 7.07
N SER A 114 11.68 -10.74 8.01
CA SER A 114 11.09 -11.06 9.32
C SER A 114 9.62 -11.49 9.18
N ALA A 115 8.83 -10.76 8.40
CA ALA A 115 7.43 -11.09 8.18
C ALA A 115 7.24 -12.48 7.54
N VAL A 116 8.09 -12.82 6.55
CA VAL A 116 8.05 -14.13 5.88
C VAL A 116 8.28 -15.29 6.84
N LEU A 117 9.20 -15.14 7.81
CA LEU A 117 9.46 -16.17 8.82
C LEU A 117 8.25 -16.41 9.74
N HIS A 118 7.39 -15.39 9.89
CA HIS A 118 6.25 -15.41 10.79
C HIS A 118 4.90 -15.64 10.12
N VAL A 119 4.86 -15.92 8.81
CA VAL A 119 3.61 -16.11 8.05
C VAL A 119 2.67 -17.12 8.71
N LYS A 120 3.18 -18.26 9.17
CA LYS A 120 2.34 -19.27 9.84
C LYS A 120 1.65 -18.73 11.09
N ALA A 121 2.36 -17.91 11.88
CA ALA A 121 1.79 -17.27 13.04
C ALA A 121 0.77 -16.18 12.65
N MET A 122 1.04 -15.41 11.59
CA MET A 122 0.08 -14.44 11.04
C MET A 122 -1.22 -15.11 10.56
N LEU A 123 -1.15 -16.33 10.03
CA LEU A 123 -2.32 -17.10 9.62
C LEU A 123 -3.14 -17.61 10.82
N ALA A 124 -2.57 -17.62 12.02
CA ALA A 124 -3.22 -18.14 13.23
C ALA A 124 -4.01 -17.08 14.01
N HIS A 125 -3.61 -15.81 13.94
CA HIS A 125 -4.25 -14.72 14.71
C HIS A 125 -5.30 -13.96 13.91
N ASP A 126 -6.41 -13.59 14.55
CA ASP A 126 -7.54 -12.93 13.88
C ASP A 126 -7.23 -11.51 13.41
N SER A 127 -6.41 -10.76 14.15
CA SER A 127 -5.99 -9.41 13.74
C SER A 127 -5.17 -9.43 12.45
N THR A 128 -4.23 -10.36 12.32
CA THR A 128 -3.42 -10.52 11.11
C THR A 128 -4.20 -11.16 9.97
N ARG A 129 -5.18 -12.02 10.24
CA ARG A 129 -6.13 -12.50 9.22
C ARG A 129 -6.94 -11.36 8.61
N PHE A 130 -7.41 -10.42 9.42
CA PHE A 130 -8.07 -9.22 8.91
C PHE A 130 -7.13 -8.42 7.99
N LEU A 131 -5.88 -8.20 8.39
CA LEU A 131 -4.90 -7.48 7.57
C LEU A 131 -4.56 -8.23 6.27
N LEU A 132 -4.44 -9.56 6.31
CA LEU A 132 -4.24 -10.39 5.13
C LEU A 132 -5.45 -10.37 4.19
N ALA A 133 -6.66 -10.41 4.73
CA ALA A 133 -7.89 -10.26 3.96
C ALA A 133 -8.09 -8.85 3.39
N TRP A 134 -7.49 -7.83 4.00
CA TRP A 134 -7.41 -6.49 3.42
C TRP A 134 -6.39 -6.44 2.28
N LEU A 135 -5.18 -6.93 2.53
CA LEU A 135 -4.06 -6.85 1.59
C LEU A 135 -4.22 -7.78 0.38
N VAL A 136 -4.29 -9.09 0.61
CA VAL A 136 -4.08 -10.13 -0.41
C VAL A 136 -5.11 -10.10 -1.53
N PRO A 137 -6.44 -10.12 -1.28
CA PRO A 137 -7.39 -10.25 -2.38
C PRO A 137 -7.42 -8.99 -3.26
N PHE A 138 -7.26 -7.79 -2.66
CA PHE A 138 -7.15 -6.57 -3.44
C PHE A 138 -5.82 -6.50 -4.20
N TRP A 139 -4.72 -6.96 -3.61
CA TRP A 139 -3.43 -7.09 -4.31
C TRP A 139 -3.54 -7.99 -5.55
N VAL A 140 -4.17 -9.16 -5.39
CA VAL A 140 -4.43 -10.08 -6.52
C VAL A 140 -5.29 -9.40 -7.58
N MET A 141 -6.35 -8.71 -7.19
CA MET A 141 -7.21 -7.98 -8.12
C MET A 141 -6.41 -6.95 -8.95
N ILE A 142 -5.59 -6.11 -8.31
CA ILE A 142 -4.81 -5.09 -9.04
C ILE A 142 -3.68 -5.71 -9.87
N GLU A 143 -3.19 -6.90 -9.52
CA GLU A 143 -2.21 -7.61 -10.35
C GLU A 143 -2.81 -8.17 -11.65
N LEU A 144 -4.09 -8.51 -11.62
CA LEU A 144 -4.84 -9.02 -12.78
C LEU A 144 -5.35 -7.90 -13.70
N ILE A 145 -5.41 -6.66 -13.23
CA ILE A 145 -5.78 -5.51 -14.05
C ILE A 145 -4.61 -5.16 -14.99
N PRO A 146 -4.81 -5.09 -16.32
CA PRO A 146 -3.74 -4.80 -17.29
C PRO A 146 -3.07 -3.44 -17.10
N THR A 147 -3.87 -2.43 -16.76
CA THR A 147 -3.37 -1.07 -16.52
C THR A 147 -2.71 -1.00 -15.15
N LYS A 148 -1.41 -0.72 -15.09
CA LYS A 148 -0.63 -0.71 -13.84
C LYS A 148 -0.14 0.71 -13.52
N LEU A 149 -0.84 1.40 -12.61
CA LEU A 149 -0.36 2.69 -12.08
C LEU A 149 0.34 2.50 -10.73
N PRO A 150 1.44 3.25 -10.46
CA PRO A 150 2.22 3.10 -9.21
C PRO A 150 1.40 3.28 -7.93
N HIS A 151 0.31 4.03 -8.00
CA HIS A 151 -0.51 4.37 -6.84
C HIS A 151 -1.64 3.36 -6.54
N TYR A 152 -1.85 2.34 -7.37
CA TYR A 152 -2.91 1.34 -7.13
C TYR A 152 -2.71 0.51 -5.85
N PRO A 153 -1.48 0.18 -5.43
CA PRO A 153 -1.27 -0.52 -4.16
C PRO A 153 -1.49 0.34 -2.91
N LEU A 154 -1.50 1.68 -3.01
CA LEU A 154 -1.57 2.58 -1.85
C LEU A 154 -2.70 2.27 -0.86
N PRO A 155 -3.93 1.91 -1.29
CA PRO A 155 -5.02 1.59 -0.37
C PRO A 155 -4.78 0.38 0.54
N VAL A 156 -3.82 -0.49 0.21
CA VAL A 156 -3.47 -1.67 1.02
C VAL A 156 -2.10 -1.55 1.71
N VAL A 157 -1.35 -0.47 1.46
CA VAL A 157 -0.09 -0.18 2.15
C VAL A 157 -0.23 -0.18 3.68
N PRO A 158 -1.29 0.42 4.30
CA PRO A 158 -1.44 0.36 5.75
C PRO A 158 -1.50 -1.08 6.29
N ALA A 159 -2.23 -1.97 5.61
CA ALA A 159 -2.33 -3.37 6.00
C ALA A 159 -0.98 -4.09 5.87
N ALA A 160 -0.24 -3.83 4.78
CA ALA A 160 1.09 -4.39 4.58
C ALA A 160 2.07 -3.92 5.67
N VAL A 161 2.12 -2.63 5.97
CA VAL A 161 2.99 -2.08 7.02
C VAL A 161 2.64 -2.64 8.40
N LEU A 162 1.36 -2.76 8.74
CA LEU A 162 0.95 -3.36 10.01
C LEU A 162 1.35 -4.84 10.12
N LEU A 163 1.27 -5.61 9.04
CA LEU A 163 1.78 -6.99 9.00
C LEU A 163 3.30 -7.05 9.19
N LEU A 164 4.04 -6.14 8.56
CA LEU A 164 5.50 -6.04 8.69
C LEU A 164 5.92 -5.66 10.12
N LEU A 165 5.23 -4.70 10.74
CA LEU A 165 5.50 -4.30 12.12
C LEU A 165 5.16 -5.41 13.12
N TRP A 166 4.11 -6.19 12.85
CA TRP A 166 3.71 -7.29 13.71
C TRP A 166 4.80 -8.37 13.90
N SER A 167 5.76 -8.46 12.98
CA SER A 167 6.88 -9.42 13.07
C SER A 167 8.11 -8.90 13.84
N VAL A 168 8.13 -7.64 14.27
CA VAL A 168 9.32 -7.00 14.88
C VAL A 168 9.63 -7.58 16.26
N ASP A 169 8.63 -7.71 17.14
CA ASP A 169 8.84 -8.11 18.54
C ASP A 169 8.98 -9.63 18.74
N ARG A 170 9.13 -10.39 17.65
CA ARG A 170 9.12 -11.85 17.67
C ARG A 170 10.54 -12.38 17.45
N VAL A 171 11.15 -12.86 18.54
CA VAL A 171 12.47 -13.48 18.51
C VAL A 171 12.41 -14.78 17.71
N VAL A 172 13.25 -14.90 16.69
CA VAL A 172 13.42 -16.14 15.93
C VAL A 172 14.82 -16.69 16.13
N THR A 173 14.91 -17.89 16.68
CA THR A 173 16.16 -18.66 16.66
C THR A 173 16.28 -19.34 15.30
N LEU A 174 17.27 -18.92 14.51
CA LEU A 174 17.52 -19.43 13.18
C LEU A 174 18.79 -20.29 13.16
N SER A 175 18.81 -21.32 12.32
CA SER A 175 20.07 -22.01 12.02
C SER A 175 21.04 -21.06 11.32
N PRO A 176 22.36 -21.28 11.37
CA PRO A 176 23.35 -20.36 10.81
C PRO A 176 23.09 -19.99 9.33
N VAL A 177 22.65 -20.96 8.53
CA VAL A 177 22.30 -20.74 7.11
C VAL A 177 21.08 -19.83 6.97
N ARG A 178 20.02 -20.07 7.77
CA ARG A 178 18.80 -19.26 7.73
C ARG A 178 19.04 -17.84 8.25
N GLN A 179 19.92 -17.69 9.24
CA GLN A 179 20.33 -16.38 9.75
C GLN A 179 21.06 -15.57 8.66
N LYS A 180 21.99 -16.20 7.93
CA LYS A 180 22.67 -15.56 6.79
C LYS A 180 21.67 -15.13 5.71
N LEU A 181 20.71 -16.00 5.35
CA LEU A 181 19.68 -15.68 4.37
C LEU A 181 18.79 -14.50 4.83
N TYR A 182 18.35 -14.52 6.09
CA TYR A 182 17.59 -13.44 6.71
C TYR A 182 18.33 -12.10 6.61
N LEU A 183 19.58 -12.06 7.07
CA LEU A 183 20.41 -10.85 7.03
C LEU A 183 20.67 -10.39 5.60
N SER A 184 20.95 -11.32 4.67
CA SER A 184 21.13 -10.97 3.25
C SER A 184 19.89 -10.34 2.65
N GLY A 185 18.69 -10.79 3.04
CA GLY A 185 17.44 -10.19 2.61
C GLY A 185 17.30 -8.76 3.13
N GLN A 186 17.63 -8.51 4.39
CA GLN A 186 17.58 -7.16 4.97
C GLN A 186 18.57 -6.22 4.28
N TYR A 187 19.82 -6.66 4.07
CA TYR A 187 20.83 -5.88 3.36
C TYR A 187 20.44 -5.62 1.91
N LEU A 188 19.81 -6.58 1.24
CA LEU A 188 19.30 -6.40 -0.13
C LEU A 188 18.23 -5.29 -0.18
N PHE A 189 17.22 -5.32 0.69
CA PHE A 189 16.18 -4.28 0.70
C PHE A 189 16.73 -2.92 1.13
N LEU A 190 17.71 -2.89 2.04
CA LEU A 190 18.41 -1.66 2.40
C LEU A 190 19.17 -1.08 1.19
N ALA A 191 19.90 -1.93 0.45
CA ALA A 191 20.63 -1.52 -0.75
C ALA A 191 19.68 -1.02 -1.86
N LEU A 192 18.58 -1.74 -2.13
CA LEU A 192 17.54 -1.29 -3.08
C LEU A 192 16.99 0.08 -2.70
N GLY A 193 16.82 0.32 -1.40
CA GLY A 193 16.44 1.63 -0.87
C GLY A 193 17.43 2.74 -1.15
N MET A 194 18.71 2.49 -0.89
CA MET A 194 19.77 3.46 -1.18
C MET A 194 19.85 3.76 -2.67
N VAL A 195 19.69 2.75 -3.53
CA VAL A 195 19.61 2.92 -4.98
C VAL A 195 18.39 3.75 -5.38
N LEU A 196 17.22 3.52 -4.77
CA LEU A 196 16.02 4.33 -5.02
C LEU A 196 16.26 5.79 -4.66
N VAL A 197 16.82 6.07 -3.47
CA VAL A 197 17.13 7.43 -3.05
C VAL A 197 18.10 8.09 -4.03
N ALA A 198 19.18 7.40 -4.40
CA ALA A 198 20.14 7.91 -5.38
C ALA A 198 19.48 8.21 -6.73
N ALA A 199 18.62 7.30 -7.22
CA ALA A 199 17.91 7.46 -8.49
C ALA A 199 16.94 8.65 -8.46
N VAL A 200 16.15 8.79 -7.39
CA VAL A 200 15.23 9.93 -7.20
C VAL A 200 16.00 11.24 -7.13
N MET A 201 17.12 11.28 -6.41
CA MET A 201 17.97 12.46 -6.29
C MET A 201 18.62 12.83 -7.62
N ALA A 202 19.13 11.83 -8.37
CA ALA A 202 19.67 12.05 -9.71
C ALA A 202 18.60 12.58 -10.67
N ALA A 203 17.41 11.98 -10.68
CA ALA A 203 16.28 12.45 -11.49
C ALA A 203 15.87 13.87 -11.10
N ALA A 204 15.78 14.18 -9.81
CA ALA A 204 15.46 15.52 -9.31
C ALA A 204 16.51 16.56 -9.75
N VAL A 205 17.79 16.20 -9.80
CA VAL A 205 18.85 17.10 -10.28
C VAL A 205 18.82 17.26 -11.81
N MET A 206 18.63 16.16 -12.55
CA MET A 206 18.64 16.16 -14.01
C MET A 206 17.43 16.88 -14.59
N PHE A 207 16.24 16.61 -14.04
CA PHE A 207 14.96 17.10 -14.56
C PHE A 207 14.36 18.26 -13.75
N GLY A 208 14.89 18.55 -12.56
CA GLY A 208 14.47 19.69 -11.75
C GLY A 208 15.20 21.00 -12.12
N GLY A 209 14.57 22.13 -11.78
CA GLY A 209 15.16 23.47 -11.91
C GLY A 209 16.29 23.72 -10.90
N GLN A 210 16.95 24.89 -10.99
CA GLN A 210 18.08 25.27 -10.11
C GLN A 210 17.75 25.16 -8.61
N SER A 211 16.51 25.48 -8.22
CA SER A 211 16.03 25.38 -6.83
C SER A 211 16.06 23.96 -6.29
N VAL A 212 15.74 22.95 -7.12
CA VAL A 212 15.76 21.53 -6.74
C VAL A 212 17.20 21.05 -6.55
N ARG A 213 18.13 21.49 -7.40
CA ARG A 213 19.55 21.15 -7.26
C ARG A 213 20.15 21.70 -5.96
N LEU A 214 19.80 22.93 -5.60
CA LEU A 214 20.21 23.55 -4.34
C LEU A 214 19.61 22.82 -3.13
N ALA A 215 18.31 22.51 -3.17
CA ALA A 215 17.64 21.77 -2.09
C ALA A 215 18.26 20.38 -1.86
N VAL A 216 18.56 19.66 -2.95
CA VAL A 216 19.26 18.36 -2.92
C VAL A 216 20.65 18.51 -2.31
N GLY A 217 21.43 19.50 -2.75
CA GLY A 217 22.77 19.76 -2.21
C GLY A 217 22.76 20.08 -0.71
N LEU A 218 21.81 20.92 -0.25
CA LEU A 218 21.65 21.27 1.16
C LEU A 218 21.21 20.06 2.00
N ALA A 219 20.30 19.23 1.49
CA ALA A 219 19.85 18.01 2.18
C ALA A 219 21.00 17.02 2.37
N VAL A 220 21.83 16.81 1.34
CA VAL A 220 23.03 15.95 1.44
C VAL A 220 24.03 16.51 2.44
N ALA A 221 24.30 17.82 2.40
CA ALA A 221 25.21 18.47 3.36
C ALA A 221 24.70 18.32 4.81
N ALA A 222 23.40 18.51 5.04
CA ALA A 222 22.78 18.33 6.35
C ALA A 222 22.91 16.89 6.87
N LEU A 223 22.69 15.89 6.00
CA LEU A 223 22.85 14.47 6.35
C LEU A 223 24.30 14.11 6.68
N LEU A 224 25.28 14.65 5.94
CA LEU A 224 26.70 14.46 6.23
C LEU A 224 27.10 15.07 7.57
N LEU A 225 26.63 16.29 7.87
CA LEU A 225 26.87 16.94 9.16
C LEU A 225 26.24 16.18 10.32
N ALA A 226 25.00 15.71 10.17
CA ALA A 226 24.33 14.88 11.16
C ALA A 226 25.07 13.54 11.37
N GLY A 227 25.50 12.89 10.29
CA GLY A 227 26.31 11.67 10.36
C GLY A 227 27.65 11.87 11.06
N LEU A 228 28.34 12.98 10.77
CA LEU A 228 29.59 13.35 11.44
C LEU A 228 29.38 13.59 12.94
N ALA A 229 28.32 14.32 13.31
CA ALA A 229 27.97 14.58 14.70
C ALA A 229 27.65 13.29 15.46
N LEU A 230 26.88 12.37 14.86
CA LEU A 230 26.57 11.06 15.44
C LEU A 230 27.82 10.19 15.60
N TRP A 231 28.70 10.17 14.60
CA TRP A 231 29.96 9.43 14.66
C TRP A 231 30.90 9.99 15.73
N GLN A 232 31.00 11.32 15.87
CA GLN A 232 31.75 11.96 16.94
C GLN A 232 31.16 11.63 18.31
N GLY A 233 29.83 11.68 18.45
CA GLY A 233 29.14 11.27 19.69
C GLY A 233 29.42 9.81 20.05
N HIS A 234 29.39 8.90 19.08
CA HIS A 234 29.72 7.49 19.30
C HIS A 234 31.18 7.28 19.72
N ARG A 235 32.13 7.97 19.08
CA ARG A 235 33.55 7.95 19.48
C ARG A 235 33.78 8.54 20.86
N TRP A 236 33.04 9.59 21.23
CA TRP A 236 33.10 10.16 22.57
C TRP A 236 32.67 9.12 23.59
N ILE A 237 31.51 8.47 23.42
CA ILE A 237 31.02 7.42 24.34
C ILE A 237 31.99 6.24 24.49
N GLN A 238 32.71 5.85 23.43
CA GLN A 238 33.66 4.71 23.49
C GLN A 238 35.01 5.03 24.15
N ASN A 239 35.36 6.31 24.26
CA ASN A 239 36.64 6.76 24.82
C ASN A 239 36.52 7.23 26.29
N TRP A 240 35.37 7.02 26.92
CA TRP A 240 35.10 7.23 28.35
C TRP A 240 34.63 5.92 28.98
#